data_AF-A0A2N5Z7F4-F1
#
_entry.id   AF-A0A2N5Z7F4-F1
#
_cell.length_a   1.000
_cell.length_b   1.000
_cell.length_c   1.000
_cell.angle_alpha   90.00
_cell.angle_beta   90.00
_cell.angle_gamma   90.00
#
_symmetry.space_group_name_H-M   'P 1'
#
loop_
_entity.id
_entity.type
_entity.pdbx_description
1 polymer ?
#
loop_
_entity_poly.entity_id
_entity_poly.type
_entity_poly.pdbx_seq_one_letter_code
_entity_poly.pdbx_strand_id
1 'polypeptide(L)'
;MKKTTFLKWLFIPCIMFIAGWFNTAFADDYYWIGGSGNWSEFNLHWATTSGGAVMHTEVPGADDDVYFDANSFTGPGEVVTIDVNAYCNNIDWTGVTNTPDLAGSSALYVSGSLTYNPAMTASFTGWLSFVSSQAGNTIDFSTLALSMSSVQFNGEGEWTLLSDIDLSLMGGSFTLTRGTINTNGITISVGSFQSWPGTGFRVMNLGSSVINCQWINIWDGGSLTLNAGTSTINTETNWFDGQNLTYYNVNFEPTWPTTIMIMGSNTFHNLGLSNNNISEVIFPSNATQTVFDMDFSGSCSNLIPVHSDVTGEAAYIKKISGTLQEDYLILQDLNVIGGATFITDHGIDLGNVTNWTINSGTGTTLYWVGGSGNWSDADHWSTSSGGAYP
;
A
#
# COMPACT_ATOMS: atom_id res chain seq x y z
N MET A 1 -10.65 -37.33 94.16
CA MET A 1 -9.68 -36.30 93.73
C MET A 1 -8.61 -36.98 92.88
N LYS A 2 -8.75 -36.96 91.54
CA LYS A 2 -7.70 -37.24 90.54
C LYS A 2 -8.30 -36.79 89.19
N LYS A 3 -7.82 -35.66 88.69
CA LYS A 3 -8.26 -35.03 87.43
C LYS A 3 -7.62 -35.77 86.25
N THR A 4 -8.45 -36.17 85.31
CA THR A 4 -8.07 -36.75 84.01
C THR A 4 -7.75 -35.60 83.04
N THR A 5 -6.56 -35.61 82.45
CA THR A 5 -6.13 -34.61 81.45
C THR A 5 -6.36 -35.19 80.06
N PHE A 6 -7.20 -34.56 79.23
CA PHE A 6 -7.28 -34.82 77.79
C PHE A 6 -6.73 -33.61 77.04
N LEU A 7 -5.71 -33.85 76.23
CA LEU A 7 -4.99 -32.90 75.39
C LEU A 7 -5.86 -32.56 74.17
N LYS A 8 -6.30 -31.30 74.03
CA LYS A 8 -6.94 -30.80 72.81
C LYS A 8 -5.89 -30.14 71.93
N TRP A 9 -5.63 -30.73 70.77
CA TRP A 9 -4.84 -30.12 69.70
C TRP A 9 -5.67 -29.04 69.02
N LEU A 10 -5.22 -27.79 69.08
CA LEU A 10 -5.80 -26.67 68.35
C LEU A 10 -5.04 -26.53 67.02
N PHE A 11 -5.65 -26.94 65.91
CA PHE A 11 -5.15 -26.62 64.57
C PHE A 11 -5.55 -25.19 64.23
N ILE A 12 -4.57 -24.29 64.10
CA ILE A 12 -4.75 -22.93 63.58
C ILE A 12 -4.44 -22.99 62.07
N PRO A 13 -5.39 -22.76 61.16
CA PRO A 13 -5.06 -22.60 59.75
C PRO A 13 -4.42 -21.22 59.56
N CYS A 14 -3.13 -21.22 59.23
CA CYS A 14 -2.38 -20.03 58.83
C CYS A 14 -2.86 -19.64 57.43
N ILE A 15 -3.68 -18.60 57.31
CA ILE A 15 -4.03 -18.01 56.02
C ILE A 15 -2.81 -17.19 55.57
N MET A 16 -2.02 -17.75 54.66
CA MET A 16 -1.03 -16.98 53.89
C MET A 16 -1.79 -16.05 52.95
N PHE A 17 -1.84 -14.77 53.30
CA PHE A 17 -2.18 -13.70 52.36
C PHE A 17 -1.00 -13.55 51.39
N ILE A 18 -1.08 -14.19 50.22
CA ILE A 18 -0.22 -13.84 49.08
C ILE A 18 -0.78 -12.52 48.55
N ALA A 19 -0.19 -11.42 48.97
CA ALA A 19 -0.37 -10.14 48.29
C ALA A 19 0.30 -10.29 46.92
N GLY A 20 -0.48 -10.71 45.92
CA GLY A 20 -0.07 -10.60 44.53
C GLY A 20 0.18 -9.12 44.26
N TRP A 21 1.44 -8.74 44.10
CA TRP A 21 1.80 -7.48 43.48
C TRP A 21 1.33 -7.56 42.04
N PHE A 22 0.12 -7.07 41.77
CA PHE A 22 -0.20 -6.62 40.44
C PHE A 22 0.66 -5.37 40.23
N ASN A 23 1.79 -5.52 39.55
CA ASN A 23 2.38 -4.39 38.84
C ASN A 23 1.40 -4.05 37.73
N THR A 24 0.41 -3.22 38.04
CA THR A 24 -0.19 -2.38 37.01
C THR A 24 0.91 -1.43 36.59
N ALA A 25 1.55 -1.71 35.45
CA ALA A 25 2.31 -0.68 34.75
C ALA A 25 1.32 0.46 34.52
N PHE A 26 1.62 1.63 35.08
CA PHE A 26 0.86 2.83 34.78
C PHE A 26 1.51 3.42 33.53
N ALA A 27 0.70 3.79 32.55
CA ALA A 27 1.15 4.61 31.44
C ALA A 27 1.71 5.93 32.00
N ASP A 28 2.96 6.24 31.67
CA ASP A 28 3.63 7.48 32.04
C ASP A 28 3.89 8.35 30.80
N ASP A 29 4.05 9.66 31.02
CA ASP A 29 4.45 10.60 29.98
C ASP A 29 5.99 10.76 29.96
N TYR A 30 6.58 10.67 28.76
CA TYR A 30 8.00 10.76 28.51
C TYR A 30 8.31 11.97 27.63
N TYR A 31 9.06 12.93 28.17
CA TYR A 31 9.41 14.16 27.45
C TYR A 31 10.87 14.13 27.04
N TRP A 32 11.14 14.23 25.73
CA TRP A 32 12.51 14.33 25.24
C TRP A 32 13.12 15.67 25.67
N ILE A 33 14.35 15.67 26.19
CA ILE A 33 15.10 16.89 26.57
C ILE A 33 16.59 16.76 26.25
N GLY A 34 17.32 17.88 26.32
CA GLY A 34 18.79 17.86 26.25
C GLY A 34 19.38 17.82 24.83
N GLY A 35 18.56 17.99 23.78
CA GLY A 35 19.02 18.09 22.40
C GLY A 35 19.28 16.74 21.73
N SER A 36 20.41 16.60 21.04
CA SER A 36 20.72 15.37 20.29
C SER A 36 21.02 14.20 21.24
N GLY A 37 20.58 12.99 20.88
CA GLY A 37 20.80 11.81 21.70
C GLY A 37 20.21 10.53 21.11
N ASN A 38 20.44 9.42 21.80
CA ASN A 38 19.90 8.11 21.46
C ASN A 38 18.61 7.82 22.25
N TRP A 39 17.63 7.18 21.62
CA TRP A 39 16.38 6.77 22.26
C TRP A 39 16.63 5.96 23.54
N SER A 40 17.69 5.14 23.57
CA SER A 40 18.07 4.31 24.71
C SER A 40 18.64 5.08 25.93
N GLU A 41 18.98 6.36 25.79
CA GLU A 41 19.62 7.18 26.84
C GLU A 41 18.59 7.79 27.80
N PHE A 42 17.77 6.92 28.42
CA PHE A 42 16.66 7.33 29.28
C PHE A 42 17.05 8.22 30.46
N ASN A 43 18.24 8.02 31.03
CA ASN A 43 18.74 8.79 32.15
C ASN A 43 19.32 10.16 31.77
N LEU A 44 19.28 10.52 30.49
CA LEU A 44 19.77 11.79 29.94
C LEU A 44 18.70 12.54 29.17
N HIS A 45 17.85 11.83 28.43
CA HIS A 45 16.94 12.44 27.46
C HIS A 45 15.46 12.24 27.74
N TRP A 46 15.06 11.32 28.63
CA TRP A 46 13.64 11.09 28.93
C TRP A 46 13.25 11.65 30.31
N ALA A 47 12.67 12.85 30.32
CA ALA A 47 12.18 13.51 31.52
C ALA A 47 10.71 13.16 31.84
N THR A 48 10.33 13.24 33.11
CA THR A 48 8.94 13.01 33.58
C THR A 48 8.01 14.20 33.34
N THR A 49 8.56 15.35 32.91
CA THR A 49 7.82 16.57 32.58
C THR A 49 8.59 17.35 31.50
N SER A 50 7.87 18.11 30.68
CA SER A 50 8.44 18.99 29.65
C SER A 50 9.50 19.94 30.24
N GLY A 51 10.74 19.87 29.72
CA GLY A 51 11.89 20.65 30.18
C GLY A 51 12.34 20.35 31.63
N GLY A 52 11.82 19.29 32.24
CA GLY A 52 12.07 18.91 33.63
C GLY A 52 13.47 18.32 33.86
N ALA A 53 13.94 18.35 35.11
CA ALA A 53 15.24 17.79 35.49
C ALA A 53 15.15 16.35 36.04
N VAL A 54 13.95 15.82 36.24
CA VAL A 54 13.72 14.47 36.77
C VAL A 54 13.61 13.53 35.57
N MET A 55 14.53 12.56 35.51
CA MET A 55 14.60 11.58 34.44
C MET A 55 13.87 10.29 34.82
N HIS A 56 13.36 9.60 33.81
CA HIS A 56 12.90 8.23 33.91
C HIS A 56 14.06 7.28 34.22
N THR A 57 13.74 6.08 34.71
CA THR A 57 14.73 5.04 35.05
C THR A 57 14.77 3.89 34.04
N GLU A 58 13.96 3.98 33.00
CA GLU A 58 13.87 3.03 31.90
C GLU A 58 13.43 3.76 30.62
N VAL A 59 13.61 3.11 29.47
CA VAL A 59 13.15 3.62 28.17
C VAL A 59 11.62 3.52 28.09
N PRO A 60 10.94 4.37 27.29
CA PRO A 60 9.50 4.27 27.08
C PRO A 60 9.08 2.87 26.62
N GLY A 61 7.99 2.38 27.19
CA GLY A 61 7.33 1.13 26.86
C GLY A 61 6.09 1.33 25.99
N ALA A 62 5.43 0.23 25.63
CA ALA A 62 4.30 0.22 24.70
C ALA A 62 3.03 0.92 25.21
N ASP A 63 2.96 1.22 26.52
CA ASP A 63 1.84 1.89 27.18
C ASP A 63 2.13 3.39 27.45
N ASP A 64 3.36 3.86 27.20
CA ASP A 64 3.82 5.20 27.57
C ASP A 64 3.75 6.20 26.41
N ASP A 65 3.33 7.43 26.69
CA ASP A 65 3.23 8.48 25.68
C ASP A 65 4.54 9.28 25.60
N VAL A 66 5.07 9.51 24.40
CA VAL A 66 6.31 10.27 24.19
C VAL A 66 6.04 11.63 23.53
N TYR A 67 6.75 12.64 24.01
CA TYR A 67 6.56 14.04 23.63
C TYR A 67 7.88 14.69 23.22
N PHE A 68 7.84 15.37 22.08
CA PHE A 68 8.89 16.24 21.56
C PHE A 68 8.32 17.64 21.36
N ASP A 69 8.71 18.59 22.19
CA ASP A 69 8.08 19.90 22.27
C ASP A 69 9.11 21.04 22.21
N ALA A 70 8.67 22.26 22.51
CA ALA A 70 9.50 23.47 22.48
C ALA A 70 10.71 23.42 23.43
N ASN A 71 10.69 22.57 24.47
CA ASN A 71 11.76 22.40 25.44
C ASN A 71 12.68 21.20 25.12
N SER A 72 12.41 20.45 24.06
CA SER A 72 13.17 19.24 23.73
C SER A 72 14.56 19.50 23.15
N PHE A 73 14.69 20.56 22.34
CA PHE A 73 15.89 20.85 21.56
C PHE A 73 16.47 22.22 21.91
N THR A 74 17.79 22.27 22.06
CA THR A 74 18.52 23.48 22.47
C THR A 74 19.08 24.27 21.29
N GLY A 75 19.12 23.66 20.11
CA GLY A 75 19.62 24.29 18.89
C GLY A 75 19.08 23.64 17.61
N PRO A 76 19.30 24.28 16.45
CA PRO A 76 18.77 23.82 15.18
C PRO A 76 19.42 22.53 14.68
N GLY A 77 18.63 21.62 14.12
CA GLY A 77 19.12 20.41 13.43
C GLY A 77 19.62 19.30 14.35
N GLU A 78 19.25 19.34 15.64
CA GLU A 78 19.58 18.28 16.60
C GLU A 78 18.83 16.98 16.28
N VAL A 79 19.42 15.84 16.63
CA VAL A 79 19.00 14.52 16.13
C VAL A 79 18.57 13.60 17.28
N VAL A 80 17.38 13.04 17.17
CA VAL A 80 16.91 11.90 17.98
C VAL A 80 17.17 10.63 17.20
N THR A 81 18.00 9.73 17.74
CA THR A 81 18.34 8.48 17.04
C THR A 81 17.60 7.31 17.64
N ILE A 82 16.78 6.62 16.85
CA ILE A 82 16.23 5.30 17.19
C ILE A 82 17.34 4.25 17.03
N ASP A 83 18.14 4.09 18.08
CA ASP A 83 19.34 3.23 18.13
C ASP A 83 19.01 1.79 18.54
N VAL A 84 17.94 1.60 19.31
CA VAL A 84 17.40 0.29 19.73
C VAL A 84 15.96 0.13 19.25
N ASN A 85 15.41 -1.08 19.34
CA ASN A 85 13.96 -1.26 19.15
C ASN A 85 13.22 -0.41 20.18
N ALA A 86 12.47 0.57 19.70
CA ALA A 86 11.76 1.58 20.48
C ALA A 86 10.27 1.24 20.53
N TYR A 87 9.65 1.53 21.67
CA TYR A 87 8.24 1.28 21.93
C TYR A 87 7.63 2.54 22.55
N CYS A 88 6.38 2.82 22.22
CA CYS A 88 5.57 3.88 22.82
C CYS A 88 4.09 3.57 22.55
N ASN A 89 3.21 4.20 23.32
CA ASN A 89 1.80 4.28 23.00
C ASN A 89 1.57 5.38 21.96
N ASN A 90 1.66 6.66 22.33
CA ASN A 90 1.57 7.78 21.40
C ASN A 90 2.93 8.44 21.15
N ILE A 91 3.13 8.99 19.94
CA ILE A 91 4.23 9.91 19.63
C ILE A 91 3.64 11.27 19.26
N ASP A 92 4.04 12.32 19.98
CA ASP A 92 3.58 13.68 19.73
C ASP A 92 4.75 14.67 19.60
N TRP A 93 4.87 15.29 18.42
CA TRP A 93 5.84 16.36 18.11
C TRP A 93 5.20 17.77 18.12
N THR A 94 4.00 17.90 18.68
CA THR A 94 3.28 19.17 18.71
C THR A 94 4.08 20.24 19.44
N GLY A 95 4.23 21.41 18.79
CA GLY A 95 4.95 22.54 19.36
C GLY A 95 6.48 22.41 19.32
N VAL A 96 7.04 21.36 18.71
CA VAL A 96 8.49 21.25 18.52
C VAL A 96 9.05 22.47 17.77
N THR A 97 10.25 22.88 18.13
CA THR A 97 10.99 23.96 17.47
C THR A 97 12.38 23.48 17.08
N ASN A 98 13.13 24.30 16.34
CA ASN A 98 14.53 24.06 15.97
C ASN A 98 14.78 22.99 14.90
N THR A 99 13.79 22.57 14.10
CA THR A 99 14.04 21.65 12.97
C THR A 99 14.86 20.40 13.33
N PRO A 100 14.49 19.70 14.41
CA PRO A 100 15.17 18.47 14.79
C PRO A 100 14.87 17.36 13.78
N ASP A 101 15.72 16.35 13.78
CA ASP A 101 15.58 15.17 12.93
C ASP A 101 15.30 13.92 13.76
N LEU A 102 14.29 13.14 13.35
CA LEU A 102 14.15 11.76 13.81
C LEU A 102 14.90 10.84 12.86
N ALA A 103 15.97 10.23 13.35
CA ALA A 103 16.89 9.37 12.60
C ALA A 103 16.98 7.96 13.18
N GLY A 104 17.81 7.11 12.58
CA GLY A 104 18.07 5.75 13.02
C GLY A 104 17.49 4.69 12.08
N SER A 105 17.73 3.42 12.43
CA SER A 105 17.34 2.27 11.60
C SER A 105 16.76 1.10 12.41
N SER A 106 16.80 1.17 13.73
CA SER A 106 16.13 0.18 14.58
C SER A 106 14.60 0.35 14.52
N ALA A 107 13.86 -0.68 14.92
CA ALA A 107 12.41 -0.69 14.80
C ALA A 107 11.73 0.31 15.74
N LEU A 108 10.68 1.00 15.28
CA LEU A 108 9.80 1.81 16.12
C LEU A 108 8.39 1.22 16.15
N TYR A 109 7.91 0.86 17.33
CA TYR A 109 6.58 0.29 17.56
C TYR A 109 5.69 1.32 18.28
N VAL A 110 4.51 1.58 17.72
CA VAL A 110 3.54 2.57 18.22
C VAL A 110 2.22 1.87 18.52
N SER A 111 1.81 1.83 19.80
CA SER A 111 0.57 1.17 20.24
C SER A 111 -0.67 2.07 20.16
N GLY A 112 -0.50 3.32 19.74
CA GLY A 112 -1.55 4.32 19.65
C GLY A 112 -1.43 5.18 18.40
N SER A 113 -1.36 6.50 18.61
CA SER A 113 -1.38 7.55 17.59
C SER A 113 -0.01 8.16 17.35
N LEU A 114 0.16 8.75 16.17
CA LEU A 114 1.37 9.48 15.78
C LEU A 114 0.99 10.87 15.29
N THR A 115 1.67 11.90 15.80
CA THR A 115 1.54 13.28 15.34
C THR A 115 2.94 13.88 15.16
N TYR A 116 3.34 14.03 13.90
CA TYR A 116 4.53 14.78 13.51
C TYR A 116 4.23 16.27 13.34
N ASN A 117 5.29 17.04 13.14
CA ASN A 117 5.21 18.50 13.02
C ASN A 117 5.95 18.98 11.77
N PRO A 118 5.46 19.96 11.01
CA PRO A 118 6.18 20.46 9.83
C PRO A 118 7.56 21.06 10.18
N ALA A 119 7.79 21.41 11.44
CA ALA A 119 9.03 21.97 11.93
C ALA A 119 10.07 20.91 12.33
N MET A 120 9.96 19.65 11.88
CA MET A 120 10.96 18.59 12.04
C MET A 120 11.35 17.97 10.69
N THR A 121 12.39 17.13 10.67
CA THR A 121 12.70 16.22 9.56
C THR A 121 12.63 14.77 10.01
N ALA A 122 12.50 13.85 9.05
CA ALA A 122 12.38 12.41 9.30
C ALA A 122 13.32 11.61 8.38
N SER A 123 14.61 11.58 8.74
CA SER A 123 15.61 10.74 8.06
C SER A 123 15.60 9.27 8.52
N PHE A 124 14.74 8.91 9.47
CA PHE A 124 14.56 7.55 9.97
C PHE A 124 14.32 6.55 8.82
N THR A 125 15.14 5.50 8.80
CA THR A 125 15.16 4.46 7.74
C THR A 125 14.62 3.11 8.19
N GLY A 126 14.44 2.93 9.51
CA GLY A 126 13.87 1.73 10.09
C GLY A 126 12.42 1.53 9.67
N TRP A 127 11.83 0.39 10.05
CA TRP A 127 10.39 0.23 9.91
C TRP A 127 9.65 0.93 11.06
N LEU A 128 8.46 1.43 10.75
CA LEU A 128 7.50 1.95 11.72
C LEU A 128 6.31 0.98 11.76
N SER A 129 6.00 0.43 12.93
CA SER A 129 4.94 -0.56 13.09
C SER A 129 3.90 -0.09 14.09
N PHE A 130 2.67 0.05 13.63
CA PHE A 130 1.50 0.34 14.45
C PHE A 130 0.89 -0.97 14.98
N VAL A 131 0.84 -1.11 16.30
CA VAL A 131 0.55 -2.39 16.99
C VAL A 131 -0.64 -2.34 17.95
N SER A 132 -1.33 -1.19 18.05
CA SER A 132 -2.57 -0.99 18.82
C SER A 132 -3.59 -2.13 18.67
N SER A 133 -4.30 -2.43 19.76
CA SER A 133 -5.57 -3.21 19.73
C SER A 133 -6.82 -2.33 19.83
N GLN A 134 -6.65 -1.03 20.04
CA GLN A 134 -7.72 -0.05 20.21
C GLN A 134 -8.11 0.61 18.88
N ALA A 135 -9.38 0.98 18.78
CA ALA A 135 -9.89 1.79 17.67
C ALA A 135 -9.74 3.29 17.96
N GLY A 136 -9.84 4.11 16.91
CA GLY A 136 -9.81 5.57 17.01
C GLY A 136 -8.40 6.19 17.04
N ASN A 137 -7.35 5.43 16.70
CA ASN A 137 -6.02 6.01 16.57
C ASN A 137 -5.90 6.87 15.32
N THR A 138 -5.03 7.87 15.38
CA THR A 138 -4.77 8.79 14.28
C THR A 138 -3.29 8.82 13.93
N ILE A 139 -2.99 9.01 12.65
CA ILE A 139 -1.63 9.12 12.14
C ILE A 139 -1.53 10.38 11.29
N ASP A 140 -0.70 11.31 11.73
CA ASP A 140 -0.38 12.54 11.02
C ASP A 140 1.13 12.63 10.84
N PHE A 141 1.61 12.37 9.62
CA PHE A 141 3.02 12.56 9.26
C PHE A 141 3.34 14.01 8.89
N SER A 142 2.35 14.91 8.97
CA SER A 142 2.46 16.32 8.64
C SER A 142 2.96 16.57 7.21
N THR A 143 2.69 15.63 6.29
CA THR A 143 3.13 15.66 4.89
C THR A 143 4.66 15.85 4.75
N LEU A 144 5.43 15.34 5.72
CA LEU A 144 6.89 15.33 5.65
C LEU A 144 7.38 14.36 4.57
N ALA A 145 8.55 14.64 4.01
CA ALA A 145 9.28 13.66 3.21
C ALA A 145 9.88 12.59 4.14
N LEU A 146 9.53 11.33 3.92
CA LEU A 146 9.89 10.23 4.82
C LEU A 146 10.92 9.31 4.17
N SER A 147 11.90 8.87 4.97
CA SER A 147 12.96 7.95 4.52
C SER A 147 12.75 6.50 4.99
N MET A 148 11.62 6.20 5.64
CA MET A 148 11.38 4.89 6.23
C MET A 148 11.17 3.82 5.16
N SER A 149 11.74 2.64 5.43
CA SER A 149 11.63 1.48 4.53
C SER A 149 10.25 0.82 4.55
N SER A 150 9.49 1.00 5.64
CA SER A 150 8.14 0.41 5.79
C SER A 150 7.31 1.12 6.85
N VAL A 151 6.03 1.34 6.54
CA VAL A 151 4.95 1.62 7.49
C VAL A 151 4.07 0.37 7.56
N GLN A 152 3.92 -0.20 8.75
CA GLN A 152 3.22 -1.46 8.98
C GLN A 152 2.08 -1.31 9.96
N PHE A 153 0.99 -2.02 9.72
CA PHE A 153 -0.16 -2.13 10.61
C PHE A 153 -0.33 -3.58 11.02
N ASN A 154 0.08 -3.90 12.25
CA ASN A 154 0.18 -5.26 12.77
C ASN A 154 -0.59 -5.49 14.09
N GLY A 155 -1.33 -4.48 14.53
CA GLY A 155 -2.28 -4.58 15.64
C GLY A 155 -3.71 -4.86 15.17
N GLU A 156 -4.61 -5.16 16.12
CA GLU A 156 -6.04 -5.38 15.83
C GLU A 156 -6.86 -4.07 15.84
N GLY A 157 -6.20 -2.95 16.09
CA GLY A 157 -6.82 -1.64 16.21
C GLY A 157 -7.31 -1.04 14.90
N GLU A 158 -7.70 0.23 14.99
CA GLU A 158 -8.09 1.04 13.86
C GLU A 158 -7.26 2.32 13.84
N TRP A 159 -6.75 2.67 12.65
CA TRP A 159 -5.99 3.90 12.41
C TRP A 159 -6.62 4.71 11.29
N THR A 160 -6.69 6.02 11.50
CA THR A 160 -7.12 6.99 10.48
C THR A 160 -5.96 7.90 10.10
N LEU A 161 -5.64 7.94 8.81
CA LEU A 161 -4.63 8.85 8.28
C LEU A 161 -5.18 10.28 8.21
N LEU A 162 -4.37 11.24 8.64
CA LEU A 162 -4.73 12.67 8.68
C LEU A 162 -3.89 13.54 7.74
N SER A 163 -2.80 13.01 7.22
CA SER A 163 -1.93 13.69 6.23
C SER A 163 -1.58 12.75 5.09
N ASP A 164 -1.10 13.35 3.99
CA ASP A 164 -0.47 12.61 2.90
C ASP A 164 0.77 11.84 3.40
N ILE A 165 1.09 10.74 2.71
CA ILE A 165 2.25 9.88 2.97
C ILE A 165 3.09 9.80 1.70
N ASP A 166 4.39 10.09 1.82
CA ASP A 166 5.36 9.91 0.74
C ASP A 166 6.57 9.09 1.22
N LEU A 167 6.62 7.83 0.79
CA LEU A 167 7.73 6.89 0.98
C LEU A 167 8.51 6.65 -0.33
N SER A 168 8.32 7.48 -1.35
CA SER A 168 8.88 7.25 -2.68
C SER A 168 10.42 7.34 -2.72
N LEU A 169 11.03 8.13 -1.82
CA LEU A 169 12.48 8.33 -1.75
C LEU A 169 13.28 7.02 -1.60
N MET A 170 12.76 6.08 -0.80
CA MET A 170 13.40 4.79 -0.53
C MET A 170 12.63 3.61 -1.12
N GLY A 171 11.56 3.87 -1.87
CA GLY A 171 10.63 2.83 -2.31
C GLY A 171 9.97 2.11 -1.13
N GLY A 172 9.67 2.83 -0.06
CA GLY A 172 9.15 2.25 1.17
C GLY A 172 7.77 1.60 0.97
N SER A 173 7.47 0.61 1.80
CA SER A 173 6.22 -0.15 1.75
C SER A 173 5.17 0.39 2.72
N PHE A 174 3.90 0.29 2.34
CA PHE A 174 2.75 0.50 3.21
C PHE A 174 1.99 -0.82 3.31
N THR A 175 2.01 -1.42 4.50
CA THR A 175 1.67 -2.83 4.67
C THR A 175 0.65 -3.02 5.78
N LEU A 176 -0.51 -3.60 5.44
CA LEU A 176 -1.48 -4.09 6.40
C LEU A 176 -1.29 -5.61 6.61
N THR A 177 -1.07 -6.02 7.86
CA THR A 177 -1.10 -7.43 8.25
C THR A 177 -2.29 -7.74 9.17
N ARG A 178 -2.76 -6.77 9.96
CA ARG A 178 -3.89 -6.91 10.91
C ARG A 178 -4.57 -5.56 11.15
N GLY A 179 -5.85 -5.59 11.52
CA GLY A 179 -6.62 -4.42 11.95
C GLY A 179 -7.29 -3.66 10.80
N THR A 180 -7.68 -2.42 11.08
CA THR A 180 -8.39 -1.54 10.15
C THR A 180 -7.57 -0.30 9.83
N ILE A 181 -7.39 0.00 8.55
CA ILE A 181 -6.80 1.26 8.08
C ILE A 181 -7.82 2.09 7.30
N ASN A 182 -8.00 3.34 7.73
CA ASN A 182 -8.79 4.35 7.04
C ASN A 182 -7.84 5.35 6.36
N THR A 183 -7.80 5.34 5.04
CA THR A 183 -6.94 6.26 4.28
C THR A 183 -7.54 7.67 4.20
N ASN A 184 -8.82 7.84 4.52
CA ASN A 184 -9.42 9.16 4.75
C ASN A 184 -9.28 10.17 3.58
N GLY A 185 -9.20 9.69 2.33
CA GLY A 185 -9.16 10.56 1.16
C GLY A 185 -7.82 11.25 0.89
N ILE A 186 -6.75 10.89 1.62
CA ILE A 186 -5.40 11.43 1.43
C ILE A 186 -4.65 10.75 0.27
N THR A 187 -3.51 11.32 -0.12
CA THR A 187 -2.58 10.76 -1.10
C THR A 187 -1.51 9.89 -0.44
N ILE A 188 -1.38 8.64 -0.90
CA ILE A 188 -0.36 7.68 -0.46
C ILE A 188 0.57 7.38 -1.64
N SER A 189 1.83 7.80 -1.53
CA SER A 189 2.87 7.55 -2.54
C SER A 189 3.94 6.62 -1.97
N VAL A 190 4.05 5.40 -2.50
CA VAL A 190 4.86 4.33 -1.91
C VAL A 190 5.55 3.48 -2.97
N GLY A 191 6.63 2.78 -2.61
CA GLY A 191 7.17 1.74 -3.48
C GLY A 191 6.25 0.53 -3.56
N SER A 192 5.61 0.15 -2.46
CA SER A 192 4.67 -0.98 -2.45
C SER A 192 3.47 -0.72 -1.57
N PHE A 193 2.26 -0.94 -2.10
CA PHE A 193 1.01 -0.92 -1.35
C PHE A 193 0.51 -2.35 -1.13
N GLN A 194 0.44 -2.81 0.12
CA GLN A 194 0.38 -4.24 0.43
C GLN A 194 -0.63 -4.62 1.51
N SER A 195 -1.26 -5.78 1.32
CA SER A 195 -1.96 -6.56 2.36
C SER A 195 -1.38 -7.97 2.33
N TRP A 196 -0.77 -8.40 3.43
CA TRP A 196 -0.26 -9.78 3.55
C TRP A 196 -1.11 -10.59 4.51
N PRO A 197 -1.42 -11.86 4.18
CA PRO A 197 -2.23 -12.70 5.02
C PRO A 197 -1.48 -13.03 6.32
N GLY A 198 -2.19 -12.98 7.43
CA GLY A 198 -1.69 -13.31 8.75
C GLY A 198 -2.81 -13.87 9.62
N THR A 199 -2.64 -13.80 10.93
CA THR A 199 -3.69 -14.11 11.90
C THR A 199 -4.56 -12.89 12.17
N GLY A 200 -5.88 -13.03 12.07
CA GLY A 200 -6.81 -11.93 12.36
C GLY A 200 -7.37 -11.28 11.09
N PHE A 201 -8.26 -10.31 11.29
CA PHE A 201 -8.92 -9.59 10.21
C PHE A 201 -8.02 -8.48 9.65
N ARG A 202 -8.25 -8.12 8.39
CA ARG A 202 -7.70 -6.93 7.74
C ARG A 202 -8.82 -6.16 7.09
N VAL A 203 -8.92 -4.86 7.35
CA VAL A 203 -9.88 -3.96 6.68
C VAL A 203 -9.12 -2.78 6.08
N MET A 204 -9.26 -2.57 4.78
CA MET A 204 -8.76 -1.40 4.07
C MET A 204 -9.91 -0.53 3.61
N ASN A 205 -10.05 0.66 4.19
CA ASN A 205 -11.04 1.65 3.80
C ASN A 205 -10.35 2.76 2.99
N LEU A 206 -10.48 2.70 1.66
CA LEU A 206 -9.73 3.58 0.75
C LEU A 206 -10.39 4.95 0.50
N GLY A 207 -11.67 5.12 0.88
CA GLY A 207 -12.39 6.39 0.73
C GLY A 207 -12.26 6.97 -0.68
N SER A 208 -11.87 8.25 -0.79
CA SER A 208 -11.55 8.92 -2.06
C SER A 208 -10.05 9.09 -2.29
N SER A 209 -9.22 8.25 -1.68
CA SER A 209 -7.76 8.40 -1.69
C SER A 209 -7.15 8.17 -3.08
N VAL A 210 -6.00 8.79 -3.29
CA VAL A 210 -5.12 8.51 -4.43
C VAL A 210 -3.93 7.69 -3.93
N ILE A 211 -3.73 6.50 -4.48
CA ILE A 211 -2.63 5.60 -4.12
C ILE A 211 -1.72 5.51 -5.34
N ASN A 212 -0.49 6.01 -5.22
CA ASN A 212 0.55 5.87 -6.22
C ASN A 212 1.54 4.82 -5.73
N CYS A 213 1.68 3.72 -6.46
CA CYS A 213 2.56 2.63 -6.04
C CYS A 213 3.27 1.94 -7.19
N GLN A 214 4.56 1.66 -7.05
CA GLN A 214 5.24 0.84 -8.06
C GLN A 214 4.66 -0.57 -8.09
N TRP A 215 4.46 -1.15 -6.91
CA TRP A 215 3.90 -2.50 -6.74
C TRP A 215 2.64 -2.46 -5.89
N ILE A 216 1.64 -3.25 -6.28
CA ILE A 216 0.45 -3.50 -5.48
C ILE A 216 0.33 -5.00 -5.22
N ASN A 217 0.25 -5.38 -3.96
CA ASN A 217 0.09 -6.77 -3.54
C ASN A 217 -0.98 -6.87 -2.45
N ILE A 218 -2.24 -6.93 -2.86
CA ILE A 218 -3.36 -7.03 -1.93
C ILE A 218 -3.80 -8.48 -1.88
N TRP A 219 -3.28 -9.24 -0.91
CA TRP A 219 -3.63 -10.64 -0.72
C TRP A 219 -4.79 -10.79 0.26
N ASP A 220 -5.89 -11.42 -0.17
CA ASP A 220 -7.05 -11.64 0.69
C ASP A 220 -6.80 -12.76 1.70
N GLY A 221 -6.37 -13.94 1.24
CA GLY A 221 -6.15 -15.08 2.13
C GLY A 221 -7.36 -15.42 3.02
N GLY A 222 -8.58 -15.03 2.63
CA GLY A 222 -9.85 -15.27 3.32
C GLY A 222 -10.16 -14.37 4.52
N SER A 223 -9.42 -13.27 4.74
CA SER A 223 -9.57 -12.43 5.93
C SER A 223 -9.47 -10.92 5.67
N LEU A 224 -9.47 -10.50 4.40
CA LEU A 224 -9.44 -9.10 4.01
C LEU A 224 -10.83 -8.59 3.64
N THR A 225 -11.16 -7.41 4.13
CA THR A 225 -12.25 -6.58 3.59
C THR A 225 -11.64 -5.36 2.92
N LEU A 226 -11.74 -5.29 1.59
CA LEU A 226 -11.34 -4.11 0.82
C LEU A 226 -12.57 -3.26 0.49
N ASN A 227 -12.65 -2.08 1.10
CA ASN A 227 -13.67 -1.08 0.81
C ASN A 227 -13.05 0.01 -0.08
N ALA A 228 -13.20 -0.16 -1.40
CA ALA A 228 -12.56 0.70 -2.39
C ALA A 228 -13.07 2.16 -2.41
N GLY A 229 -14.28 2.43 -1.91
CA GLY A 229 -14.88 3.77 -1.95
C GLY A 229 -14.93 4.32 -3.38
N THR A 230 -14.39 5.51 -3.57
CA THR A 230 -14.15 6.14 -4.89
C THR A 230 -12.66 6.38 -5.13
N SER A 231 -11.80 5.48 -4.66
CA SER A 231 -10.34 5.64 -4.71
C SER A 231 -9.78 5.55 -6.14
N THR A 232 -8.60 6.11 -6.33
CA THR A 232 -7.79 5.88 -7.53
C THR A 232 -6.47 5.23 -7.14
N ILE A 233 -6.16 4.08 -7.73
CA ILE A 233 -4.87 3.41 -7.62
C ILE A 233 -4.14 3.60 -8.96
N ASN A 234 -2.97 4.23 -8.92
CA ASN A 234 -2.05 4.32 -10.04
C ASN A 234 -0.88 3.37 -9.74
N THR A 235 -0.68 2.37 -10.58
CA THR A 235 0.34 1.35 -10.34
C THR A 235 1.27 1.11 -11.53
N GLU A 236 2.56 0.97 -11.25
CA GLU A 236 3.55 0.57 -12.27
C GLU A 236 3.64 -0.96 -12.42
N THR A 237 2.81 -1.73 -11.69
CA THR A 237 2.90 -3.19 -11.71
C THR A 237 2.50 -3.74 -13.06
N ASN A 238 3.15 -4.83 -13.47
CA ASN A 238 2.79 -5.58 -14.67
C ASN A 238 2.11 -6.92 -14.33
N TRP A 239 2.06 -7.29 -13.05
CA TRP A 239 1.35 -8.47 -12.56
C TRP A 239 0.40 -8.05 -11.44
N PHE A 240 -0.89 -7.98 -11.76
CA PHE A 240 -1.93 -7.61 -10.81
C PHE A 240 -2.74 -8.83 -10.41
N ASP A 241 -2.50 -9.35 -9.22
CA ASP A 241 -3.38 -10.35 -8.62
C ASP A 241 -4.46 -9.66 -7.79
N GLY A 242 -5.62 -9.43 -8.42
CA GLY A 242 -6.72 -8.70 -7.79
C GLY A 242 -7.55 -9.54 -6.80
N GLN A 243 -7.22 -10.82 -6.63
CA GLN A 243 -7.85 -11.72 -5.64
C GLN A 243 -9.38 -11.82 -5.71
N ASN A 244 -9.99 -11.53 -6.87
CA ASN A 244 -11.43 -11.45 -7.06
C ASN A 244 -12.11 -10.33 -6.24
N LEU A 245 -11.38 -9.26 -5.94
CA LEU A 245 -11.87 -8.13 -5.16
C LEU A 245 -12.53 -7.06 -6.04
N THR A 246 -13.19 -6.11 -5.38
CA THR A 246 -13.75 -4.91 -6.02
C THR A 246 -12.85 -3.72 -5.77
N TYR A 247 -12.44 -3.07 -6.86
CA TYR A 247 -11.67 -1.85 -6.90
C TYR A 247 -12.51 -0.74 -7.54
N TYR A 248 -12.16 0.51 -7.28
CA TYR A 248 -12.78 1.65 -7.96
C TYR A 248 -12.02 1.96 -9.26
N ASN A 249 -11.12 2.94 -9.26
CA ASN A 249 -10.24 3.18 -10.41
C ASN A 249 -8.88 2.53 -10.21
N VAL A 250 -8.43 1.74 -11.18
CA VAL A 250 -7.06 1.20 -11.24
C VAL A 250 -6.45 1.55 -12.59
N ASN A 251 -5.39 2.34 -12.59
CA ASN A 251 -4.66 2.77 -13.77
C ASN A 251 -3.28 2.10 -13.78
N PHE A 252 -2.96 1.44 -14.88
CA PHE A 252 -1.65 0.83 -15.09
C PHE A 252 -0.74 1.83 -15.79
N GLU A 253 0.33 2.22 -15.10
CA GLU A 253 1.27 3.27 -15.51
C GLU A 253 2.71 2.75 -15.62
N PRO A 254 2.98 1.65 -16.37
CA PRO A 254 4.33 1.13 -16.49
C PRO A 254 5.28 2.15 -17.13
N THR A 255 6.51 2.19 -16.66
CA THR A 255 7.55 3.13 -17.13
C THR A 255 8.36 2.61 -18.33
N TRP A 256 8.15 1.35 -18.71
CA TRP A 256 8.82 0.66 -19.82
C TRP A 256 7.84 -0.27 -20.53
N PRO A 257 8.05 -0.57 -21.83
CA PRO A 257 7.23 -1.52 -22.57
C PRO A 257 7.06 -2.85 -21.83
N THR A 258 5.82 -3.24 -21.55
CA THR A 258 5.53 -4.46 -20.77
C THR A 258 4.15 -5.07 -21.08
N THR A 259 4.04 -6.36 -20.77
CA THR A 259 2.76 -7.08 -20.73
C THR A 259 2.10 -6.87 -19.38
N ILE A 260 0.83 -6.46 -19.37
CA ILE A 260 0.01 -6.37 -18.17
C ILE A 260 -0.79 -7.66 -17.99
N MET A 261 -0.56 -8.36 -16.89
CA MET A 261 -1.31 -9.57 -16.51
C MET A 261 -2.25 -9.25 -15.35
N ILE A 262 -3.56 -9.45 -15.54
CA ILE A 262 -4.60 -9.15 -14.53
C ILE A 262 -5.26 -10.45 -14.11
N MET A 263 -4.81 -11.00 -12.98
CA MET A 263 -5.24 -12.28 -12.44
C MET A 263 -6.52 -12.18 -11.59
N GLY A 264 -7.26 -13.29 -11.50
CA GLY A 264 -8.54 -13.37 -10.78
C GLY A 264 -9.71 -12.79 -11.57
N SER A 265 -10.92 -12.91 -11.03
CA SER A 265 -12.15 -12.32 -11.56
C SER A 265 -12.52 -11.06 -10.76
N ASN A 266 -11.97 -9.92 -11.15
CA ASN A 266 -12.07 -8.69 -10.37
C ASN A 266 -13.23 -7.80 -10.84
N THR A 267 -13.61 -6.84 -10.01
CA THR A 267 -14.57 -5.79 -10.38
C THR A 267 -13.89 -4.43 -10.30
N PHE A 268 -14.04 -3.61 -11.34
CA PHE A 268 -13.52 -2.25 -11.41
C PHE A 268 -14.64 -1.26 -11.73
N HIS A 269 -14.56 -0.06 -11.15
CA HIS A 269 -15.27 1.07 -11.73
C HIS A 269 -14.58 1.50 -13.03
N ASN A 270 -13.29 1.82 -12.99
CA ASN A 270 -12.48 2.05 -14.18
C ASN A 270 -11.25 1.14 -14.19
N LEU A 271 -11.02 0.45 -15.29
CA LEU A 271 -9.78 -0.29 -15.57
C LEU A 271 -8.99 0.45 -16.65
N GLY A 272 -8.01 1.25 -16.25
CA GLY A 272 -7.20 2.07 -17.15
C GLY A 272 -5.98 1.31 -17.69
N LEU A 273 -5.94 1.09 -19.01
CA LEU A 273 -4.86 0.45 -19.78
C LEU A 273 -4.41 1.32 -20.96
N SER A 274 -4.69 2.62 -20.94
CA SER A 274 -4.32 3.58 -22.01
C SER A 274 -2.88 4.09 -21.95
N ASN A 275 -1.99 3.48 -21.16
CA ASN A 275 -0.58 3.86 -21.12
C ASN A 275 0.19 3.28 -22.33
N ASN A 276 0.92 4.14 -23.05
CA ASN A 276 1.65 3.76 -24.27
C ASN A 276 2.77 2.71 -24.09
N ASN A 277 3.20 2.46 -22.85
CA ASN A 277 4.16 1.41 -22.52
C ASN A 277 3.48 0.05 -22.32
N ILE A 278 2.17 -0.05 -22.39
CA ILE A 278 1.49 -1.34 -22.41
C ILE A 278 1.64 -1.91 -23.82
N SER A 279 2.29 -3.07 -23.93
CA SER A 279 2.49 -3.77 -25.20
C SER A 279 1.55 -4.95 -25.40
N GLU A 280 0.93 -5.43 -24.32
CA GLU A 280 0.06 -6.62 -24.31
C GLU A 280 -0.76 -6.65 -23.01
N VAL A 281 -1.97 -7.20 -23.06
CA VAL A 281 -2.85 -7.40 -21.91
C VAL A 281 -3.32 -8.84 -21.86
N ILE A 282 -3.14 -9.51 -20.71
CA ILE A 282 -3.50 -10.91 -20.51
C ILE A 282 -4.47 -11.04 -19.33
N PHE A 283 -5.54 -11.81 -19.56
CA PHE A 283 -6.48 -12.23 -18.52
C PHE A 283 -6.46 -13.76 -18.34
N PRO A 284 -6.70 -14.32 -17.15
CA PRO A 284 -6.78 -15.76 -16.98
C PRO A 284 -7.97 -16.36 -17.74
N SER A 285 -7.76 -17.55 -18.30
CA SER A 285 -8.82 -18.32 -18.94
C SER A 285 -9.95 -18.56 -17.93
N ASN A 286 -11.19 -18.48 -18.42
CA ASN A 286 -12.40 -18.61 -17.63
C ASN A 286 -12.62 -17.54 -16.54
N ALA A 287 -11.69 -16.59 -16.34
CA ALA A 287 -11.90 -15.47 -15.43
C ALA A 287 -12.73 -14.36 -16.07
N THR A 288 -13.44 -13.60 -15.24
CA THR A 288 -14.26 -12.46 -15.68
C THR A 288 -13.77 -11.17 -15.03
N GLN A 289 -13.31 -10.20 -15.83
CA GLN A 289 -13.17 -8.82 -15.37
C GLN A 289 -14.52 -8.12 -15.53
N THR A 290 -15.12 -7.66 -14.43
CA THR A 290 -16.34 -6.84 -14.46
C THR A 290 -15.96 -5.37 -14.39
N VAL A 291 -16.38 -4.58 -15.37
CA VAL A 291 -15.99 -3.17 -15.48
C VAL A 291 -17.22 -2.27 -15.63
N PHE A 292 -17.21 -1.11 -14.97
CA PHE A 292 -18.10 -0.03 -15.37
C PHE A 292 -17.54 0.70 -16.59
N ASP A 293 -16.23 0.97 -16.61
CA ASP A 293 -15.49 1.46 -17.76
C ASP A 293 -14.07 0.90 -17.85
N MET A 294 -13.49 0.99 -19.05
CA MET A 294 -12.11 0.58 -19.33
C MET A 294 -11.59 1.31 -20.58
N ASP A 295 -10.28 1.30 -20.79
CA ASP A 295 -9.63 1.89 -21.96
C ASP A 295 -8.40 1.07 -22.38
N PHE A 296 -7.90 1.26 -23.60
CA PHE A 296 -6.62 0.69 -24.10
C PHE A 296 -5.79 1.74 -24.85
N SER A 297 -4.51 1.46 -25.09
CA SER A 297 -3.55 2.37 -25.73
C SER A 297 -3.25 2.04 -27.21
N GLY A 298 -4.17 1.40 -27.93
CA GLY A 298 -3.94 0.95 -29.30
C GLY A 298 -3.65 2.10 -30.27
N SER A 299 -2.66 1.91 -31.15
CA SER A 299 -2.31 2.87 -32.21
C SER A 299 -1.79 2.16 -33.46
N CYS A 300 -1.75 2.86 -34.60
CA CYS A 300 -1.22 2.31 -35.86
C CYS A 300 0.25 1.87 -35.78
N SER A 301 1.01 2.39 -34.82
CA SER A 301 2.40 2.02 -34.54
C SER A 301 2.55 0.98 -33.43
N ASN A 302 1.51 0.72 -32.65
CA ASN A 302 1.52 -0.20 -31.53
C ASN A 302 0.13 -0.85 -31.39
N LEU A 303 -0.06 -1.97 -32.08
CA LEU A 303 -1.26 -2.78 -31.91
C LEU A 303 -1.17 -3.52 -30.58
N ILE A 304 -2.25 -3.53 -29.80
CA ILE A 304 -2.26 -4.15 -28.46
C ILE A 304 -2.92 -5.53 -28.54
N PRO A 305 -2.17 -6.63 -28.31
CA PRO A 305 -2.77 -7.94 -28.10
C PRO A 305 -3.51 -7.97 -26.76
N VAL A 306 -4.75 -8.46 -26.80
CA VAL A 306 -5.60 -8.69 -25.63
C VAL A 306 -6.15 -10.10 -25.73
N HIS A 307 -5.71 -10.96 -24.82
CA HIS A 307 -6.05 -12.39 -24.91
C HIS A 307 -6.07 -13.09 -23.56
N SER A 308 -6.53 -14.34 -23.56
CA SER A 308 -6.42 -15.20 -22.38
C SER A 308 -5.01 -15.78 -22.22
N ASP A 309 -4.68 -16.26 -21.02
CA ASP A 309 -3.41 -16.96 -20.75
C ASP A 309 -3.36 -18.42 -21.28
N VAL A 310 -4.49 -18.96 -21.75
CA VAL A 310 -4.60 -20.33 -22.28
C VAL A 310 -5.24 -20.31 -23.67
N THR A 311 -4.46 -20.66 -24.69
CA THR A 311 -4.93 -20.76 -26.08
C THR A 311 -6.12 -21.71 -26.22
N GLY A 312 -7.19 -21.23 -26.84
CA GLY A 312 -8.44 -21.95 -27.06
C GLY A 312 -9.43 -21.87 -25.89
N GLU A 313 -9.06 -21.26 -24.76
CA GLU A 313 -9.95 -21.04 -23.62
C GLU A 313 -10.16 -19.54 -23.38
N ALA A 314 -11.40 -19.08 -23.49
CA ALA A 314 -11.66 -17.65 -23.42
C ALA A 314 -11.58 -17.08 -22.00
N ALA A 315 -11.04 -15.86 -21.88
CA ALA A 315 -11.30 -14.95 -20.77
C ALA A 315 -12.53 -14.07 -21.07
N TYR A 316 -13.09 -13.43 -20.04
CA TYR A 316 -14.33 -12.67 -20.17
C TYR A 316 -14.20 -11.22 -19.68
N ILE A 317 -14.76 -10.28 -20.46
CA ILE A 317 -14.99 -8.90 -20.01
C ILE A 317 -16.50 -8.70 -19.86
N LYS A 318 -16.93 -8.24 -18.68
CA LYS A 318 -18.34 -7.97 -18.39
C LYS A 318 -18.59 -6.48 -18.20
N LYS A 319 -19.38 -5.88 -19.10
CA LYS A 319 -19.89 -4.50 -18.99
C LYS A 319 -21.39 -4.49 -19.28
N ILE A 320 -22.18 -3.84 -18.42
CA ILE A 320 -23.64 -3.95 -18.45
C ILE A 320 -24.26 -3.14 -19.60
N SER A 321 -23.78 -1.92 -19.84
CA SER A 321 -24.36 -0.99 -20.80
C SER A 321 -23.31 -0.02 -21.34
N GLY A 322 -23.67 0.74 -22.37
CA GLY A 322 -22.78 1.72 -23.02
C GLY A 322 -21.99 1.11 -24.17
N THR A 323 -21.06 1.90 -24.69
CA THR A 323 -20.17 1.51 -25.78
C THR A 323 -18.74 1.69 -25.33
N LEU A 324 -17.91 0.66 -25.53
CA LEU A 324 -16.46 0.78 -25.53
C LEU A 324 -16.02 0.80 -27.00
N GLN A 325 -15.35 1.88 -27.42
CA GLN A 325 -14.81 2.00 -28.76
C GLN A 325 -13.30 2.23 -28.67
N GLU A 326 -12.56 1.25 -29.16
CA GLU A 326 -11.10 1.20 -29.17
C GLU A 326 -10.58 1.12 -30.59
N ASP A 327 -9.27 1.26 -30.77
CA ASP A 327 -8.60 1.16 -32.08
C ASP A 327 -7.38 0.25 -31.95
N TYR A 328 -6.99 -0.41 -33.05
CA TYR A 328 -5.77 -1.20 -33.15
C TYR A 328 -5.58 -2.31 -32.10
N LEU A 329 -6.64 -3.03 -31.73
CA LEU A 329 -6.54 -4.20 -30.85
C LEU A 329 -6.35 -5.50 -31.65
N ILE A 330 -5.55 -6.43 -31.12
CA ILE A 330 -5.44 -7.81 -31.59
C ILE A 330 -6.12 -8.70 -30.56
N LEU A 331 -7.23 -9.31 -30.93
CA LEU A 331 -8.07 -10.07 -29.99
C LEU A 331 -7.93 -11.57 -30.24
N GLN A 332 -7.78 -12.35 -29.17
CA GLN A 332 -7.81 -13.80 -29.20
C GLN A 332 -8.39 -14.35 -27.90
N ASP A 333 -9.22 -15.39 -27.96
CA ASP A 333 -9.72 -16.07 -26.76
C ASP A 333 -10.32 -15.07 -25.74
N LEU A 334 -11.11 -14.10 -26.22
CA LEU A 334 -11.64 -13.00 -25.42
C LEU A 334 -13.10 -12.75 -25.75
N ASN A 335 -13.97 -13.04 -24.79
CA ASN A 335 -15.41 -12.94 -24.96
C ASN A 335 -15.99 -11.79 -24.13
N VAL A 336 -16.79 -10.94 -24.76
CA VAL A 336 -17.55 -9.92 -24.03
C VAL A 336 -18.88 -10.50 -23.59
N ILE A 337 -19.26 -10.25 -22.34
CA ILE A 337 -20.56 -10.59 -21.79
C ILE A 337 -21.21 -9.35 -21.19
N GLY A 338 -22.53 -9.41 -21.00
CA GLY A 338 -23.34 -8.25 -20.62
C GLY A 338 -24.06 -7.65 -21.83
N GLY A 339 -24.54 -6.42 -21.68
CA GLY A 339 -25.35 -5.73 -22.69
C GLY A 339 -24.65 -4.55 -23.37
N ALA A 340 -23.38 -4.28 -23.03
CA ALA A 340 -22.60 -3.23 -23.66
C ALA A 340 -22.13 -3.62 -25.06
N THR A 341 -21.87 -2.62 -25.91
CA THR A 341 -21.28 -2.81 -27.24
C THR A 341 -19.77 -2.59 -27.16
N PHE A 342 -18.99 -3.52 -27.70
CA PHE A 342 -17.53 -3.41 -27.82
C PHE A 342 -17.16 -3.31 -29.28
N ILE A 343 -16.39 -2.28 -29.63
CA ILE A 343 -15.96 -1.98 -30.99
C ILE A 343 -14.44 -1.83 -30.97
N THR A 344 -13.75 -2.48 -31.91
CA THR A 344 -12.36 -2.13 -32.21
C THR A 344 -12.24 -1.78 -33.69
N ASP A 345 -11.86 -0.53 -33.95
CA ASP A 345 -11.43 -0.08 -35.27
C ASP A 345 -10.01 -0.59 -35.55
N HIS A 346 -9.70 -0.83 -36.82
CA HIS A 346 -8.46 -1.46 -37.28
C HIS A 346 -8.05 -2.75 -36.54
N GLY A 347 -9.02 -3.43 -35.92
CA GLY A 347 -8.78 -4.59 -35.09
C GLY A 347 -8.50 -5.86 -35.88
N ILE A 348 -7.79 -6.80 -35.24
CA ILE A 348 -7.45 -8.12 -35.77
C ILE A 348 -8.11 -9.18 -34.89
N ASP A 349 -8.83 -10.10 -35.50
CA ASP A 349 -9.40 -11.28 -34.84
C ASP A 349 -8.50 -12.51 -35.10
N LEU A 350 -7.91 -13.07 -34.04
CA LEU A 350 -7.11 -14.29 -34.08
C LEU A 350 -7.87 -15.55 -33.62
N GLY A 351 -9.18 -15.43 -33.40
CA GLY A 351 -10.09 -16.54 -33.10
C GLY A 351 -10.60 -16.58 -31.66
N ASN A 352 -11.77 -17.22 -31.49
CA ASN A 352 -12.48 -17.35 -30.21
C ASN A 352 -12.78 -16.00 -29.56
N VAL A 353 -13.21 -15.03 -30.38
CA VAL A 353 -13.66 -13.70 -29.95
C VAL A 353 -15.15 -13.59 -30.21
N THR A 354 -15.94 -13.24 -29.19
CA THR A 354 -17.40 -13.08 -29.32
C THR A 354 -17.89 -11.77 -28.72
N ASN A 355 -18.98 -11.24 -29.27
CA ASN A 355 -19.62 -9.97 -28.89
C ASN A 355 -18.75 -8.71 -29.05
N TRP A 356 -17.75 -8.79 -29.92
CA TRP A 356 -17.01 -7.65 -30.45
C TRP A 356 -17.49 -7.29 -31.86
N THR A 357 -17.55 -6.00 -32.17
CA THR A 357 -17.60 -5.48 -33.53
C THR A 357 -16.19 -5.13 -33.95
N ILE A 358 -15.59 -5.93 -34.84
CA ILE A 358 -14.20 -5.75 -35.28
C ILE A 358 -14.21 -5.15 -36.69
N ASN A 359 -13.83 -3.88 -36.80
CA ASN A 359 -13.72 -3.19 -38.07
C ASN A 359 -12.27 -3.29 -38.55
N SER A 360 -11.91 -4.43 -39.14
CA SER A 360 -10.56 -4.64 -39.65
C SER A 360 -10.19 -3.61 -40.71
N GLY A 361 -8.95 -3.12 -40.65
CA GLY A 361 -8.44 -2.15 -41.61
C GLY A 361 -8.47 -2.70 -43.04
N THR A 362 -8.67 -1.83 -44.04
CA THR A 362 -8.52 -2.22 -45.43
C THR A 362 -7.04 -2.51 -45.71
N GLY A 363 -6.71 -3.78 -45.94
CA GLY A 363 -5.34 -4.19 -46.24
C GLY A 363 -4.78 -3.40 -47.42
N THR A 364 -3.53 -2.94 -47.30
CA THR A 364 -2.79 -2.30 -48.39
C THR A 364 -1.73 -3.27 -48.89
N THR A 365 -1.69 -3.51 -50.20
CA THR A 365 -0.62 -4.28 -50.82
C THR A 365 0.66 -3.45 -50.81
N LEU A 366 1.65 -3.89 -50.02
CA LEU A 366 2.98 -3.27 -49.95
C LEU A 366 4.03 -4.22 -50.53
N TYR A 367 5.07 -3.64 -51.12
CA TYR A 367 6.18 -4.32 -51.77
C TYR A 367 7.49 -3.84 -51.16
N TRP A 368 8.34 -4.79 -50.77
CA TRP A 368 9.67 -4.50 -50.25
C TRP A 368 10.59 -3.99 -51.38
N VAL A 369 11.23 -2.83 -51.18
CA VAL A 369 12.15 -2.18 -52.13
C VAL A 369 13.49 -1.86 -51.44
N GLY A 370 14.49 -1.36 -52.16
CA GLY A 370 15.76 -0.89 -51.55
C GLY A 370 16.77 -1.95 -51.09
N GLY A 371 16.47 -3.25 -51.21
CA GLY A 371 17.41 -4.32 -50.86
C GLY A 371 17.37 -4.69 -49.36
N SER A 372 18.49 -4.68 -48.66
CA SER A 372 18.53 -4.99 -47.21
C SER A 372 18.09 -3.78 -46.38
N GLY A 373 17.31 -4.00 -45.32
CA GLY A 373 16.81 -2.93 -44.45
C GLY A 373 16.08 -3.47 -43.22
N ASN A 374 15.67 -2.57 -42.33
CA ASN A 374 14.85 -2.93 -41.18
C ASN A 374 13.38 -3.01 -41.59
N TRP A 375 12.66 -4.06 -41.16
CA TRP A 375 11.24 -4.24 -41.50
C TRP A 375 10.36 -3.03 -41.15
N SER A 376 10.73 -2.31 -40.09
CA SER A 376 10.02 -1.11 -39.62
C SER A 376 10.36 0.17 -40.39
N ASP A 377 11.30 0.11 -41.34
CA ASP A 377 11.67 1.26 -42.15
C ASP A 377 10.64 1.46 -43.27
N ALA A 378 9.90 2.55 -43.18
CA ALA A 378 8.85 2.89 -44.13
C ALA A 378 9.39 3.12 -45.55
N ASP A 379 10.65 3.54 -45.70
CA ASP A 379 11.26 3.80 -47.01
C ASP A 379 11.50 2.50 -47.80
N HIS A 380 11.52 1.36 -47.11
CA HIS A 380 11.58 0.03 -47.73
C HIS A 380 10.20 -0.51 -48.17
N TRP A 381 9.09 0.17 -47.90
CA TRP A 381 7.73 -0.26 -48.29
C TRP A 381 7.11 0.62 -49.38
N SER A 382 6.86 0.04 -50.56
CA SER A 382 6.23 0.70 -51.71
C SER A 382 4.82 0.17 -51.95
N THR A 383 3.88 1.00 -52.42
CA THR A 383 2.55 0.56 -52.90
C THR A 383 2.56 0.00 -54.32
N SER A 384 3.73 -0.09 -54.96
CA SER A 384 3.91 -0.69 -56.30
C SER A 384 5.14 -1.61 -56.36
N SER A 385 5.01 -2.73 -57.06
CA SER A 385 6.08 -3.72 -57.24
C SER A 385 7.26 -3.09 -57.99
N GLY A 386 8.44 -3.06 -57.38
CA GLY A 386 9.64 -2.44 -57.96
C GLY A 386 9.63 -0.91 -57.93
N GLY A 387 8.84 -0.30 -57.02
CA GLY A 387 8.84 1.14 -56.80
C GLY A 387 10.22 1.71 -56.47
N ALA A 388 10.39 3.02 -56.71
CA ALA A 388 11.65 3.71 -56.45
C ALA A 388 11.94 3.74 -54.94
N TYR A 389 13.18 3.41 -54.57
CA TYR A 389 13.70 3.61 -53.22
C TYR A 389 14.26 5.04 -53.11
N PRO A 390 13.94 5.82 -52.06
CA PRO A 390 14.40 7.20 -51.88
C PRO A 390 15.91 7.41 -51.89
#